data_AF-A0A455TQR5-F1
#
_entry.id   AF-A0A455TQR5-F1
#
_cell.length_a   1.000
_cell.length_b   1.000
_cell.length_c   1.000
_cell.angle_alpha   90.00
_cell.angle_beta   90.00
_cell.angle_gamma   90.00
#
_symmetry.space_group_name_H-M   'P 1'
#
loop_
_entity.id
_entity.type
_entity.pdbx_description
1 polymer ?
#
loop_
_entity_poly.entity_id
_entity_poly.type
_entity_poly.pdbx_seq_one_letter_code
_entity_poly.pdbx_strand_id
1 'polypeptide(L)' 'MIRFDIEAIRAAGYSVITPVVITNTDAFADILELDQKEIIANEDVLAIVK' A
#
# COMPACT_ATOMS: atom_id res chain seq x y z
N MET A 1 -7.95 3.81 -10.68
CA MET A 1 -7.66 4.84 -9.65
C MET A 1 -8.98 5.32 -9.07
N ILE A 2 -9.13 5.28 -7.75
CA ILE A 2 -10.29 5.80 -7.03
C ILE A 2 -9.84 7.03 -6.25
N ARG A 3 -10.74 8.00 -6.03
CA ARG A 3 -10.48 9.21 -5.25
C ARG A 3 -11.34 9.22 -4.01
N PHE A 4 -10.78 9.72 -2.91
CA PHE A 4 -11.43 9.78 -1.61
C PHE A 4 -11.15 11.12 -0.95
N ASP A 5 -12.07 11.55 -0.08
CA ASP A 5 -11.90 12.73 0.78
C ASP A 5 -11.26 12.30 2.10
N ILE A 6 -9.97 12.59 2.26
CA ILE A 6 -9.20 12.19 3.45
C ILE A 6 -9.63 12.96 4.70
N GLU A 7 -10.13 14.20 4.55
CA GLU A 7 -10.57 15.01 5.68
C GLU A 7 -11.88 14.47 6.24
N ALA A 8 -12.83 14.12 5.37
CA ALA A 8 -14.09 13.49 5.77
C ALA A 8 -13.87 12.13 6.46
N ILE A 9 -12.97 11.29 5.94
CA ILE A 9 -12.65 9.97 6.53
C ILE A 9 -12.08 10.14 7.94
N ARG A 10 -11.14 11.08 8.11
CA ARG A 10 -10.53 11.39 9.40
C ARG A 10 -11.54 11.95 10.39
N ALA A 11 -12.41 12.87 9.94
CA ALA A 11 -13.45 13.49 10.77
C ALA A 11 -14.50 12.48 11.22
N ALA A 12 -14.82 11.47 10.40
CA ALA A 12 -15.70 10.38 10.76
C ALA A 12 -15.06 9.35 11.73
N GLY A 13 -13.78 9.52 12.09
CA GLY A 13 -13.07 8.65 13.04
C GLY A 13 -12.54 7.35 12.45
N TYR A 14 -12.51 7.22 11.12
CA TYR A 14 -11.97 6.03 10.45
C TYR A 14 -10.45 6.12 10.26
N SER A 15 -9.81 4.97 10.19
CA SER A 15 -8.38 4.89 9.87
C SER A 15 -8.12 5.31 8.42
N VAL A 16 -7.09 6.11 8.23
CA VAL A 16 -6.54 6.48 6.90
C VAL A 16 -5.37 5.59 6.49
N ILE A 17 -4.95 4.65 7.36
CA ILE A 17 -3.92 3.66 7.04
C ILE A 17 -4.51 2.73 5.97
N THR A 18 -3.86 2.70 4.81
CA THR A 18 -4.27 1.84 3.69
C THR A 18 -3.31 0.65 3.59
N PRO A 19 -3.67 -0.53 4.12
CA PRO A 19 -2.78 -1.69 4.05
C PRO A 19 -2.73 -2.24 2.62
N VAL A 20 -1.53 -2.59 2.15
CA VAL A 20 -1.31 -3.35 0.92
C VAL A 20 -1.00 -4.79 1.34
N VAL A 21 -1.80 -5.75 0.85
CA VAL A 21 -1.71 -7.16 1.26
C VAL A 21 -1.62 -8.05 0.03
N ILE A 22 -0.64 -8.94 0.02
CA ILE A 22 -0.51 -10.00 -0.99
C ILE A 22 -1.18 -11.26 -0.42
N THR A 23 -2.23 -11.74 -1.09
CA THR A 23 -3.04 -12.88 -0.63
C THR A 23 -2.59 -14.23 -1.20
N ASN A 24 -1.73 -14.21 -2.22
CA ASN A 24 -1.24 -15.36 -2.98
C ASN A 24 0.29 -15.50 -2.87
N THR A 25 0.83 -15.41 -1.66
CA THR A 25 2.28 -15.41 -1.39
C THR A 25 3.00 -16.65 -1.92
N ASP A 26 2.34 -17.81 -1.95
CA ASP A 26 2.91 -19.07 -2.44
C ASP A 26 3.30 -19.04 -3.94
N ALA A 27 2.83 -18.04 -4.68
CA ALA A 27 3.15 -17.87 -6.09
C ALA A 27 4.48 -17.13 -6.35
N PHE A 28 5.18 -16.72 -5.29
CA PHE A 28 6.37 -15.89 -5.39
C PHE A 28 7.51 -16.46 -4.55
N ALA A 29 8.74 -16.40 -5.07
CA ALA A 29 9.92 -16.90 -4.39
C ALA A 29 10.38 -15.96 -3.26
N ASP A 30 10.21 -14.65 -3.45
CA ASP A 30 10.55 -13.64 -2.46
C ASP A 30 9.75 -12.34 -2.68
N ILE A 31 9.57 -11.58 -1.59
CA ILE A 31 8.89 -10.28 -1.58
C ILE A 31 9.81 -9.29 -0.88
N LEU A 32 10.30 -8.30 -1.62
CA LEU A 32 11.22 -7.29 -1.13
C LEU A 32 10.45 -6.00 -0.85
N GLU A 33 10.56 -5.51 0.38
CA GLU A 33 10.08 -4.19 0.78
C GLU A 33 11.07 -3.11 0.36
N LEU A 34 10.58 -2.04 -0.26
CA LEU A 34 11.38 -0.86 -0.56
C LEU A 34 11.30 0.06 0.66
N ASP A 35 12.42 0.26 1.36
CA ASP A 35 12.52 1.08 2.59
C ASP A 35 12.37 2.59 2.31
N GLN A 36 11.17 2.98 1.90
CA GLN A 36 10.81 4.34 1.57
C GLN A 36 9.93 4.91 2.68
N LYS A 37 10.41 5.97 3.34
CA LYS A 37 9.67 6.67 4.40
C LYS A 37 8.56 7.57 3.86
N GLU A 38 8.77 8.12 2.67
CA GLU A 38 7.83 8.95 1.95
C GLU A 38 7.82 8.49 0.49
N ILE A 39 6.63 8.46 -0.10
CA ILE A 39 6.41 8.06 -1.49
C ILE A 39 5.40 9.00 -2.14
N ILE A 40 5.44 9.09 -3.46
CA ILE A 40 4.36 9.72 -4.25
C ILE A 40 3.51 8.67 -4.94
N ALA A 41 2.31 9.08 -5.38
CA ALA A 41 1.43 8.18 -6.10
C ALA A 41 2.11 7.62 -7.37
N ASN A 42 1.96 6.31 -7.58
CA ASN A 42 2.59 5.51 -8.66
C ASN A 42 4.07 5.18 -8.46
N GLU A 43 4.66 5.43 -7.29
CA GLU A 43 5.93 4.81 -6.93
C GLU A 43 5.72 3.37 -6.47
N ASP A 44 6.70 2.52 -6.80
CA ASP A 44 6.74 1.13 -6.36
C ASP A 44 7.13 1.08 -4.88
N VAL A 45 6.43 0.24 -4.10
CA VAL A 45 6.68 0.02 -2.66
C VAL A 45 7.12 -1.41 -2.34
N LEU A 46 6.88 -2.33 -3.27
CA LEU A 46 7.18 -3.75 -3.15
C LEU A 46 7.77 -4.24 -4.47
N ALA A 47 8.81 -5.05 -4.41
CA ALA A 47 9.34 -5.79 -5.55
C ALA A 47 9.13 -7.29 -5.33
N ILE A 48 8.75 -7.99 -6.39
CA ILE A 48 8.41 -9.42 -6.33
C ILE A 48 9.40 -10.22 -7.19
N VAL A 49 9.93 -11.29 -6.61
CA VAL A 49 10.77 -12.26 -7.33
C VAL A 49 9.94 -13.52 -7.60
N LYS A 50 9.93 -13.96 -8.86
CA LYS A 50 9.27 -15.21 -9.27
C LYS A 50 10.17 -16.42 -9.12
#